data_AF-A0A371J491-F1
#
_entry.id   AF-A0A371J491-F1
#
_cell.length_a   1.000
_cell.length_b   1.000
_cell.length_c   1.000
_cell.angle_alpha   90.00
_cell.angle_beta   90.00
_cell.angle_gamma   90.00
#
_symmetry.space_group_name_H-M   'P 1'
#
loop_
_entity.id
_entity.type
_entity.pdbx_description
1 polymer ?
#
loop_
_entity_poly.entity_id
_entity_poly.type
_entity_poly.pdbx_seq_one_letter_code
_entity_poly.pdbx_strand_id
1 'polypeptide(L)'
;MDVHSEKTRSFNMSQIKSKNTKPEEMVRKYLFKQGFRYRKNVKTLPGCPDIVLKKHSTVIFVNGCFWHVHEGCSLFKWPDSNKEFWERKLLGNRNRDRENIEKLKKMNWNVIIVWECELKKKTREKRLLHLCQEILIKKDE
;
A
#
# COMPACT_ATOMS: atom_id res chain seq x y z
N MET A 1 -5.31 -26.80 -7.83
CA MET A 1 -5.80 -26.72 -9.23
C MET A 1 -5.94 -25.26 -9.64
N ASP A 2 -5.08 -24.81 -10.56
CA ASP A 2 -5.20 -23.47 -11.17
C ASP A 2 -6.51 -23.41 -11.98
N VAL A 3 -7.37 -22.45 -11.64
CA VAL A 3 -8.74 -22.36 -12.20
C VAL A 3 -8.74 -21.72 -13.60
N HIS A 4 -7.60 -21.22 -14.08
CA HIS A 4 -7.52 -20.34 -15.25
C HIS A 4 -6.46 -20.80 -16.24
N SER A 5 -6.77 -20.72 -17.54
CA SER A 5 -5.83 -20.99 -18.62
C SER A 5 -4.65 -20.01 -18.62
N GLU A 6 -3.52 -20.40 -19.20
CA GLU A 6 -2.31 -19.56 -19.29
C GLU A 6 -2.58 -18.20 -19.98
N LYS A 7 -3.39 -18.19 -21.04
CA LYS A 7 -3.87 -16.95 -21.70
C LYS A 7 -4.67 -16.07 -20.76
N THR A 8 -5.58 -16.65 -19.97
CA THR A 8 -6.39 -15.93 -18.97
C THR A 8 -5.50 -15.36 -17.87
N ARG A 9 -4.46 -16.09 -17.44
CA ARG A 9 -3.49 -15.61 -16.44
C ARG A 9 -2.66 -14.45 -16.97
N SER A 10 -2.15 -14.56 -18.20
CA SER A 10 -1.39 -13.49 -18.85
C SER A 10 -2.24 -12.22 -19.03
N PHE A 11 -3.50 -12.37 -19.46
CA PHE A 11 -4.44 -11.25 -19.56
C PHE A 11 -4.77 -10.63 -18.19
N ASN A 12 -5.01 -11.44 -17.16
CA ASN A 12 -5.26 -10.93 -15.82
C ASN A 12 -4.04 -10.17 -15.28
N MET A 13 -2.83 -10.68 -15.49
CA MET A 13 -1.60 -10.02 -15.08
C MET A 13 -1.36 -8.68 -15.80
N SER A 14 -1.76 -8.57 -17.08
CA SER A 14 -1.62 -7.30 -17.83
C SER A 14 -2.61 -6.23 -17.38
N GLN A 15 -3.74 -6.62 -16.77
CA GLN A 15 -4.73 -5.71 -16.20
C GLN A 15 -4.35 -5.17 -14.82
N ILE A 16 -3.34 -5.77 -14.15
CA ILE A 16 -2.88 -5.32 -12.83
C ILE A 16 -2.06 -4.04 -13.00
N LYS A 17 -2.73 -2.91 -12.78
CA LYS A 17 -2.09 -1.59 -12.83
C LYS A 17 -1.19 -1.39 -11.62
N SER A 18 -0.01 -0.83 -11.85
CA SER A 18 0.96 -0.50 -10.80
C SER A 18 0.63 0.79 -10.04
N LYS A 19 -0.36 1.58 -10.51
CA LYS A 19 -0.72 2.90 -9.96
C LYS A 19 -2.20 3.21 -10.14
N ASN A 20 -2.76 4.08 -9.29
CA ASN A 20 -4.16 4.50 -9.28
C ASN A 20 -5.12 3.32 -9.12
N THR A 21 -4.79 2.40 -8.23
CA THR A 21 -5.70 1.32 -7.87
C THR A 21 -6.94 1.89 -7.15
N LYS A 22 -8.05 1.17 -7.19
CA LYS A 22 -9.29 1.53 -6.47
C LYS A 22 -9.06 1.86 -4.97
N PRO A 23 -8.25 1.09 -4.20
CA PRO A 23 -7.96 1.44 -2.81
C PRO A 23 -7.21 2.77 -2.68
N GLU A 24 -6.22 3.06 -3.53
CA GLU A 24 -5.51 4.34 -3.51
C GLU A 24 -6.44 5.52 -3.77
N GLU A 25 -7.35 5.40 -4.73
CA GLU A 25 -8.33 6.46 -5.01
C GLU A 25 -9.26 6.71 -3.82
N MET A 26 -9.68 5.65 -3.14
CA MET A 26 -10.57 5.75 -1.97
C MET A 26 -9.90 6.54 -0.84
N VAL A 27 -8.66 6.19 -0.49
CA VAL A 27 -7.90 6.88 0.57
C VAL A 27 -7.68 8.35 0.19
N ARG A 28 -7.32 8.62 -1.07
CA ARG A 28 -7.13 9.98 -1.58
C ARG A 28 -8.40 10.83 -1.46
N LYS A 29 -9.54 10.32 -1.93
CA LYS A 29 -10.84 11.01 -1.83
C LYS A 29 -11.22 11.29 -0.39
N TYR A 30 -10.98 10.34 0.51
CA TYR A 30 -11.27 10.52 1.93
C TYR A 30 -10.39 11.61 2.56
N LEU A 31 -9.07 11.55 2.37
CA LEU A 31 -8.14 12.56 2.91
C LEU A 31 -8.45 13.96 2.39
N PHE A 32 -8.79 14.08 1.11
CA PHE A 32 -9.21 15.36 0.52
C PHE A 32 -10.48 15.89 1.17
N LYS A 33 -11.49 15.04 1.40
CA LYS A 33 -12.74 15.40 2.08
C LYS A 33 -12.49 15.87 3.53
N GLN A 34 -11.48 15.30 4.20
CA GLN A 34 -11.06 15.70 5.54
C GLN A 34 -10.19 16.97 5.56
N GLY A 35 -9.92 17.59 4.41
CA GLY A 35 -9.15 18.84 4.30
C GLY A 35 -7.64 18.67 4.26
N PHE A 36 -7.12 17.44 4.18
CA PHE A 36 -5.69 17.20 4.08
C PHE A 36 -5.18 17.51 2.67
N ARG A 37 -4.13 18.35 2.59
CA ARG A 37 -3.39 18.60 1.34
C ARG A 37 -2.25 17.61 1.19
N TYR A 38 -2.32 16.77 0.16
CA TYR A 38 -1.31 15.77 -0.15
C TYR A 38 -0.69 15.95 -1.53
N ARG A 39 0.52 15.42 -1.71
CA ARG A 39 1.16 15.22 -3.01
C ARG A 39 1.16 13.74 -3.39
N LYS A 40 1.03 13.45 -4.69
CA LYS A 40 1.13 12.11 -5.27
C LYS A 40 2.39 12.00 -6.13
N ASN A 41 2.85 10.78 -6.40
CA ASN A 41 4.00 10.50 -7.27
C ASN A 41 5.28 11.25 -6.87
N VAL A 42 5.57 11.31 -5.57
CA VAL A 42 6.78 11.99 -5.06
C VAL A 42 7.99 11.08 -5.29
N LYS A 43 8.57 11.16 -6.48
CA LYS A 43 9.77 10.39 -6.87
C LYS A 43 11.03 10.75 -6.08
N THR A 44 11.01 11.89 -5.38
CA THR A 44 12.13 12.34 -4.54
C THR A 44 12.23 11.56 -3.23
N LEU A 45 11.18 10.80 -2.87
CA LEU A 45 11.18 9.99 -1.65
C LEU A 45 11.39 8.51 -1.97
N PRO A 46 12.17 7.79 -1.15
CA PRO A 46 12.41 6.36 -1.35
C PRO A 46 11.08 5.58 -1.29
N GLY A 47 10.92 4.60 -2.18
CA GLY A 47 9.70 3.81 -2.30
C GLY A 47 8.56 4.48 -3.07
N CYS A 48 8.70 5.73 -3.55
CA CYS A 48 7.67 6.45 -4.31
C CYS A 48 6.27 6.37 -3.63
N PRO A 49 6.13 6.91 -2.41
CA PRO A 49 4.88 6.84 -1.65
C PRO A 49 3.68 7.36 -2.44
N ASP A 50 2.53 6.69 -2.27
CA ASP A 50 1.28 7.02 -2.95
C ASP A 50 0.78 8.42 -2.56
N ILE A 51 0.88 8.73 -1.26
CA ILE A 51 0.37 9.96 -0.68
C ILE A 51 1.40 10.53 0.28
N VAL A 52 1.74 11.81 0.09
CA VAL A 52 2.71 12.53 0.91
C VAL A 52 2.07 13.79 1.48
N LEU A 53 2.02 13.88 2.80
CA LEU A 53 1.50 14.99 3.59
C LEU A 53 2.68 15.77 4.16
N LYS A 54 3.24 16.69 3.36
CA LYS A 54 4.41 17.49 3.76
C LYS A 54 4.21 18.28 5.05
N LYS A 55 2.99 18.81 5.27
CA LYS A 55 2.65 19.58 6.48
C LYS A 55 2.74 18.75 7.77
N HIS A 56 2.50 17.44 7.66
CA HIS A 56 2.49 16.51 8.79
C HIS A 56 3.71 15.58 8.78
N SER A 57 4.70 15.87 7.92
CA SER A 57 5.84 14.99 7.66
C SER A 57 5.45 13.52 7.54
N THR A 58 4.30 13.23 6.90
CA THR A 58 3.71 11.89 6.86
C THR A 58 3.63 11.38 5.43
N VAL A 59 4.02 10.12 5.23
CA VAL A 59 3.89 9.37 3.98
C VAL A 59 2.96 8.19 4.20
N ILE A 60 2.12 7.92 3.22
CA ILE A 60 1.15 6.82 3.25
C ILE A 60 1.40 5.94 2.04
N PHE A 61 1.56 4.65 2.31
CA PHE A 61 1.67 3.59 1.32
C PHE A 61 0.38 2.78 1.29
N VAL A 62 -0.19 2.59 0.11
CA VAL A 62 -1.39 1.79 -0.08
C VAL A 62 -0.99 0.44 -0.66
N ASN A 63 -0.73 -0.52 0.21
CA ASN A 63 -0.15 -1.80 -0.18
C ASN A 63 -1.23 -2.83 -0.52
N GLY A 64 -1.08 -3.45 -1.68
CA GLY A 64 -1.82 -4.65 -2.04
C GLY A 64 -1.39 -5.83 -1.16
N CYS A 65 -2.35 -6.50 -0.51
CA CYS A 65 -2.06 -7.59 0.43
C CYS A 65 -1.28 -8.75 -0.21
N PHE A 66 -1.54 -9.02 -1.49
CA PHE A 66 -0.86 -10.06 -2.25
C PHE A 66 0.61 -9.73 -2.54
N TRP A 67 0.89 -8.52 -3.04
CA TRP A 67 2.20 -8.12 -3.55
C TRP A 67 3.25 -7.82 -2.48
N HIS A 68 2.78 -7.40 -1.31
CA HIS A 68 3.63 -7.01 -0.17
C HIS A 68 3.59 -8.03 0.98
N VAL A 69 2.99 -9.21 0.76
CA VAL A 69 2.94 -10.32 1.73
C VAL A 69 2.31 -9.87 3.06
N HIS A 70 1.00 -9.61 3.05
CA HIS A 70 0.31 -9.30 4.29
C HIS A 70 0.11 -10.57 5.14
N GLU A 71 0.96 -10.72 6.16
CA GLU A 71 0.90 -11.82 7.12
C GLU A 71 -0.44 -11.80 7.89
N GLY A 72 -1.12 -12.95 7.98
CA GLY A 72 -2.42 -13.07 8.68
C GLY A 72 -3.64 -12.56 7.89
N CYS A 73 -3.48 -12.17 6.62
CA CYS A 73 -4.59 -11.64 5.82
C CYS A 73 -5.30 -12.73 4.99
N SER A 74 -6.63 -12.77 5.00
CA SER A 74 -7.43 -13.71 4.18
C SER A 74 -7.31 -13.47 2.66
N LEU A 75 -6.81 -12.31 2.24
CA LEU A 75 -6.54 -11.99 0.83
C LEU A 75 -5.18 -12.52 0.36
N PHE A 76 -4.26 -12.79 1.29
CA PHE A 76 -2.97 -13.34 0.94
C PHE A 76 -3.08 -14.87 0.88
N LYS A 77 -2.79 -15.42 -0.29
CA LYS A 77 -2.63 -16.86 -0.48
C LYS A 77 -1.36 -17.08 -1.28
N TRP A 78 -0.54 -18.01 -0.80
CA TRP A 78 0.63 -18.44 -1.55
C TRP A 78 0.18 -19.02 -2.90
N PRO A 79 0.72 -18.52 -4.02
CA PRO A 79 0.42 -19.08 -5.32
C PRO A 79 0.93 -20.52 -5.38
N ASP A 80 0.07 -21.45 -5.78
CA ASP A 80 0.43 -22.87 -5.86
C ASP A 80 1.31 -23.18 -7.09
N SER A 81 1.20 -22.34 -8.12
CA SER A 81 2.01 -22.42 -9.35
C SER A 81 3.20 -21.45 -9.32
N ASN A 82 4.38 -21.91 -9.76
CA ASN A 82 5.65 -21.16 -9.80
C ASN A 82 6.11 -20.63 -8.43
N LYS A 83 6.05 -21.48 -7.40
CA LYS A 83 6.34 -21.13 -5.99
C LYS A 83 7.67 -20.40 -5.81
N GLU A 84 8.77 -20.94 -6.32
CA GLU A 84 10.11 -20.33 -6.17
C GLU A 84 10.20 -18.93 -6.79
N PHE A 85 9.60 -18.74 -7.98
CA PHE A 85 9.57 -17.43 -8.64
C PHE A 85 8.78 -16.42 -7.82
N TRP A 86 7.60 -16.82 -7.33
CA TRP A 86 6.74 -15.95 -6.54
C TRP A 86 7.33 -15.64 -5.18
N GLU A 87 7.89 -16.64 -4.50
CA GLU A 87 8.56 -16.46 -3.22
C GLU A 87 9.72 -15.46 -3.36
N ARG A 88 10.63 -15.67 -4.31
CA ARG A 88 11.73 -14.74 -4.57
C ARG A 88 11.25 -13.32 -4.90
N LYS A 89 10.21 -13.20 -5.72
CA LYS A 89 9.63 -11.91 -6.12
C LYS A 89 8.98 -11.17 -4.94
N LEU A 90 8.18 -11.88 -4.15
CA LEU A 90 7.44 -11.33 -3.01
C LEU A 90 8.38 -10.97 -1.85
N LEU A 91 9.35 -11.84 -1.53
CA LEU A 91 10.40 -11.54 -0.55
C LEU A 91 11.26 -10.36 -0.99
N GLY A 92 11.61 -10.29 -2.27
CA GLY A 92 12.34 -9.15 -2.83
C GLY A 92 11.56 -7.83 -2.70
N ASN A 93 10.24 -7.86 -2.90
CA ASN A 93 9.39 -6.68 -2.66
C ASN A 93 9.39 -6.29 -1.17
N ARG A 94 9.14 -7.25 -0.27
CA ARG A 94 9.14 -7.03 1.19
C ARG A 94 10.45 -6.42 1.68
N ASN A 95 11.59 -6.90 1.17
CA ASN A 95 12.90 -6.35 1.54
C ASN A 95 13.05 -4.89 1.07
N ARG A 96 12.70 -4.60 -0.19
CA ARG A 96 12.74 -3.23 -0.71
C ARG A 96 11.80 -2.29 0.06
N ASP A 97 10.60 -2.75 0.42
CA ASP A 97 9.68 -1.97 1.25
C ASP A 97 10.30 -1.64 2.60
N ARG A 98 10.87 -2.64 3.28
CA ARG A 98 11.57 -2.44 4.55
C ARG A 98 12.68 -1.39 4.44
N GLU A 99 13.55 -1.53 3.44
CA GLU A 99 14.63 -0.57 3.19
C GLU A 99 14.10 0.86 2.93
N ASN A 100 13.02 0.99 2.16
CA ASN A 100 12.39 2.28 1.89
C ASN A 100 11.78 2.89 3.16
N ILE A 101 11.08 2.09 3.96
CA ILE A 101 10.49 2.52 5.23
C ILE A 101 11.59 2.99 6.18
N GLU A 102 12.69 2.27 6.30
CA GLU A 102 13.83 2.65 7.14
C GLU A 102 14.46 3.97 6.68
N LYS A 103 14.64 4.18 5.37
CA LYS A 103 15.14 5.45 4.83
C LYS A 103 14.18 6.61 5.13
N LEU A 104 12.88 6.41 5.00
CA LEU A 104 11.87 7.43 5.31
C LEU A 104 11.86 7.80 6.79
N LYS A 105 11.93 6.79 7.66
CA LYS A 105 12.06 7.01 9.11
C LYS A 105 13.32 7.78 9.46
N LYS A 106 14.48 7.47 8.84
CA LYS A 106 15.73 8.22 9.01
C LYS A 106 15.62 9.68 8.53
N MET A 107 14.80 9.93 7.52
CA MET A 107 14.46 11.27 7.04
C MET A 107 13.37 11.96 7.88
N ASN A 108 13.07 11.44 9.07
CA ASN A 108 12.06 11.93 10.01
C ASN A 108 10.61 11.93 9.46
N TRP A 109 10.32 11.10 8.45
CA TRP A 109 8.95 10.93 7.95
C TRP A 109 8.19 9.91 8.80
N ASN A 110 6.93 10.21 9.08
CA ASN A 110 5.96 9.22 9.54
C ASN A 110 5.57 8.30 8.40
N VAL A 111 5.72 6.99 8.56
CA VAL A 111 5.34 6.03 7.52
C VAL A 111 4.11 5.27 7.96
N ILE A 112 2.99 5.48 7.26
CA ILE A 112 1.75 4.76 7.50
C ILE A 112 1.51 3.81 6.33
N ILE A 113 1.21 2.55 6.63
CA ILE A 113 0.87 1.54 5.63
C ILE A 113 -0.62 1.26 5.76
N VAL A 114 -1.34 1.39 4.66
CA VAL A 114 -2.76 1.07 4.55
C VAL A 114 -2.88 -0.13 3.64
N TRP A 115 -3.40 -1.24 4.17
CA TRP A 115 -3.55 -2.46 3.39
C TRP A 115 -4.88 -2.49 2.66
N GLU A 116 -4.89 -3.04 1.44
CA GLU A 116 -6.12 -3.19 0.66
C GLU A 116 -7.24 -3.94 1.43
N CYS A 117 -6.89 -4.94 2.23
CA CYS A 117 -7.88 -5.68 3.02
C CYS A 117 -8.62 -4.81 4.03
N GLU A 118 -7.95 -3.79 4.57
CA GLU A 118 -8.53 -2.87 5.54
C GLU A 118 -9.52 -1.91 4.85
N LEU A 119 -9.34 -1.64 3.56
CA LEU A 119 -10.18 -0.77 2.74
C LEU A 119 -11.44 -1.47 2.18
N LYS A 120 -11.72 -2.71 2.61
CA LYS A 120 -12.99 -3.38 2.31
C LYS A 120 -14.17 -2.69 2.99
N LYS A 121 -15.36 -2.80 2.40
CA LYS A 121 -16.60 -2.15 2.87
C LYS A 121 -16.83 -2.24 4.38
N LYS A 122 -16.52 -3.38 5.02
CA LYS A 122 -16.74 -3.62 6.45
C LYS A 122 -15.78 -2.88 7.38
N THR A 123 -14.54 -2.65 6.95
CA THR A 123 -13.44 -2.14 7.81
C THR A 123 -12.95 -0.76 7.39
N ARG A 124 -13.26 -0.33 6.16
CA ARG A 124 -12.73 0.91 5.56
C ARG A 124 -13.00 2.15 6.41
N GLU A 125 -14.18 2.28 7.00
CA GLU A 125 -14.54 3.50 7.74
C GLU A 125 -13.70 3.63 9.00
N LYS A 126 -13.56 2.53 9.77
CA LYS A 126 -12.69 2.48 10.94
C LYS A 126 -11.24 2.74 10.58
N ARG A 127 -10.73 2.10 9.51
CA ARG A 127 -9.34 2.28 9.09
C ARG A 127 -9.04 3.71 8.66
N LEU A 128 -9.94 4.32 7.89
CA LEU A 128 -9.80 5.70 7.41
C LEU A 128 -9.87 6.71 8.56
N LEU A 129 -10.73 6.48 9.54
CA LEU A 129 -10.80 7.31 10.74
C LEU A 129 -9.50 7.22 11.57
N HIS A 130 -8.99 6.00 11.78
CA HIS A 130 -7.70 5.78 12.45
C HIS A 130 -6.54 6.43 11.69
N LEU A 131 -6.53 6.33 10.36
CA LEU A 131 -5.53 6.98 9.50
C LEU A 131 -5.48 8.50 9.74
N CYS A 132 -6.63 9.16 9.86
CA CYS A 132 -6.66 10.58 10.16
C CYS A 132 -6.10 10.90 11.56
N GLN A 133 -6.39 10.06 12.56
CA GLN A 133 -5.83 10.23 13.90
C GLN A 133 -4.30 10.07 13.89
N GLU A 134 -3.77 9.05 13.22
CA GLU A 134 -2.32 8.81 13.08
C GLU A 134 -1.58 10.00 12.44
N ILE A 135 -2.19 10.65 11.45
CA ILE A 135 -1.63 11.83 10.79
C ILE A 135 -1.60 13.05 11.73
N LEU A 136 -2.59 13.17 12.63
CA LEU A 136 -2.73 14.30 13.54
C LEU A 136 -1.85 14.15 14.79
N ILE A 137 -1.70 12.94 15.34
CA ILE A 137 -0.92 12.68 16.56
C ILE A 137 0.53 13.16 16.42
N LYS A 138 1.19 12.86 15.30
CA LYS A 138 2.59 13.28 15.09
C LYS A 138 2.79 14.78 14.84
N LYS A 139 1.72 15.57 14.82
CA LYS A 139 1.83 17.03 14.73
C LYS A 139 2.15 17.66 16.09
N ASP A 140 1.85 16.96 17.19
CA ASP A 140 1.96 17.46 18.56
C ASP A 140 3.21 16.96 19.32
N GLU A 141 4.05 16.12 18.68
CA GLU A 141 5.41 15.75 19.14
C GLU A 141 6.49 16.52 18.36
#